data_AF-A0A3B9VIF5-F1
#
_entry.id   AF-A0A3B9VIF5-F1
#
_cell.length_a   1.000
_cell.length_b   1.000
_cell.length_c   1.000
_cell.angle_alpha   90.00
_cell.angle_beta   90.00
_cell.angle_gamma   90.00
#
_symmetry.space_group_name_H-M   'P 1'
#
loop_
_entity.id
_entity.type
_entity.pdbx_description
1 polymer ?
#
loop_
_entity_poly.entity_id
_entity_poly.type
_entity_poly.pdbx_seq_one_letter_code
_entity_poly.pdbx_strand_id
1 'polypeptide(L)'
;MKETRASFALLIFIIIAHIAHLLPQSSSTSIVTQSYPATACPAGVSGAQETALLASKNIEIRNINQPNVELKKNGSGSYPLNRGAILVAGNVANTNVIMTRSGKWTSAATCTISGPVNWFVGGTANVTSQSKLILINSGLSDALIDLTAYSESGSSQSLPVTVRASSEKVVRIDSLSPGSERIVLKVETRSGRVTSYLLDERVRGLSNIGADFVPAISEA
;
A
#
# COMPACT_ATOMS: atom_id res chain seq x y z
N MET A 1 -1.38 -17.04 -75.25
CA MET A 1 -0.40 -17.45 -74.21
C MET A 1 -0.30 -16.49 -73.02
N LYS A 2 -0.50 -15.17 -73.16
CA LYS A 2 -0.39 -14.21 -72.05
C LYS A 2 -1.62 -14.21 -71.13
N GLU A 3 -2.83 -14.33 -71.70
CA GLU A 3 -4.09 -14.36 -70.93
C GLU A 3 -4.30 -15.65 -70.12
N THR A 4 -3.87 -16.80 -70.64
CA THR A 4 -3.93 -18.06 -69.89
C THR A 4 -3.04 -18.03 -68.65
N ARG A 5 -1.84 -17.42 -68.74
CA ARG A 5 -0.93 -17.25 -67.60
C ARG A 5 -1.49 -16.31 -66.53
N ALA A 6 -2.21 -15.26 -66.92
CA ALA A 6 -2.87 -14.34 -65.99
C ALA A 6 -4.05 -15.01 -65.27
N SER A 7 -4.83 -15.82 -65.97
CA SER A 7 -5.94 -16.58 -65.38
C SER A 7 -5.45 -17.62 -64.36
N PHE A 8 -4.38 -18.37 -64.67
CA PHE A 8 -3.76 -19.29 -63.71
C PHE A 8 -3.21 -18.58 -62.48
N ALA A 9 -2.59 -17.41 -62.64
CA ALA A 9 -2.09 -16.61 -61.51
C ALA A 9 -3.23 -16.14 -60.59
N LEU A 10 -4.36 -15.69 -61.16
CA LEU A 10 -5.54 -15.27 -60.41
C LEU A 10 -6.15 -16.45 -59.62
N LEU A 11 -6.24 -17.62 -60.24
CA LEU A 11 -6.80 -18.82 -59.62
C LEU A 11 -5.93 -19.30 -58.44
N ILE A 12 -4.60 -19.29 -58.61
CA ILE A 12 -3.65 -19.60 -57.52
C ILE A 12 -3.78 -18.59 -56.37
N PHE A 13 -3.94 -17.30 -56.66
CA PHE A 13 -4.09 -16.27 -55.65
C PHE A 13 -5.37 -16.46 -54.82
N ILE A 14 -6.48 -16.80 -55.48
CA ILE A 14 -7.75 -17.11 -54.83
C ILE A 14 -7.62 -18.33 -53.92
N ILE A 15 -6.94 -19.38 -54.38
CA ILE A 15 -6.71 -20.60 -53.58
C ILE A 15 -5.88 -20.29 -52.33
N ILE A 16 -4.79 -19.54 -52.47
CA ILE A 16 -3.93 -19.16 -51.34
C ILE A 16 -4.70 -18.31 -50.33
N ALA A 17 -5.52 -17.36 -50.80
CA ALA A 17 -6.35 -16.53 -49.93
C ALA A 17 -7.38 -17.36 -49.15
N HIS A 18 -7.99 -18.37 -49.78
CA HIS A 18 -8.91 -19.29 -49.09
C HIS A 18 -8.19 -20.16 -48.06
N ILE A 19 -7.01 -20.69 -48.38
CA ILE A 19 -6.20 -21.48 -47.44
C ILE A 19 -5.79 -20.62 -46.25
N ALA A 20 -5.37 -19.37 -46.48
CA ALA A 20 -5.03 -18.43 -45.42
C ALA A 20 -6.20 -18.14 -44.48
N HIS A 21 -7.43 -18.12 -45.01
CA HIS A 21 -8.63 -17.88 -44.20
C HIS A 21 -9.08 -19.12 -43.40
N LEU A 22 -8.80 -20.32 -43.92
CA LEU A 22 -9.12 -21.62 -43.30
C LEU A 22 -8.05 -22.07 -42.28
N LEU A 23 -6.87 -21.47 -42.27
CA LEU A 23 -5.86 -21.73 -41.25
C LEU A 23 -6.40 -21.27 -39.88
N PRO A 24 -6.42 -22.14 -38.86
CA PRO A 24 -6.84 -21.75 -37.53
C PRO A 24 -5.91 -20.65 -37.03
N GLN A 25 -6.48 -19.46 -36.83
CA GLN A 25 -5.82 -18.35 -36.14
C GLN A 25 -5.55 -18.84 -34.71
N SER A 26 -4.31 -19.22 -34.42
CA SER A 26 -3.87 -19.54 -33.06
C SER A 26 -3.87 -18.26 -32.24
N SER A 27 -5.03 -17.88 -31.69
CA SER A 27 -5.10 -16.92 -30.60
C SER A 27 -4.65 -17.62 -29.33
N SER A 28 -3.34 -17.69 -29.12
CA SER A 28 -2.79 -18.10 -27.84
C SER A 28 -3.15 -17.03 -26.80
N THR A 29 -4.23 -17.28 -26.06
CA THR A 29 -4.53 -16.52 -24.85
C THR A 29 -3.49 -16.93 -23.80
N SER A 30 -2.41 -16.16 -23.67
CA SER A 30 -1.48 -16.33 -22.57
C SER A 30 -2.19 -15.89 -21.28
N ILE A 31 -2.63 -16.86 -20.48
CA ILE A 31 -3.10 -16.59 -19.12
C ILE A 31 -1.85 -16.27 -18.31
N VAL A 32 -1.51 -14.99 -18.20
CA VAL A 32 -0.44 -14.53 -17.30
C VAL A 32 -0.99 -14.63 -15.88
N THR A 33 -0.56 -15.64 -15.13
CA THR A 33 -0.85 -15.79 -13.71
C THR A 33 -0.11 -14.69 -12.93
N GLN A 34 -0.68 -13.48 -12.85
CA GLN A 34 -0.14 -12.43 -12.00
C GLN A 34 -0.50 -12.74 -10.55
N SER A 35 0.52 -13.04 -9.74
CA SER A 35 0.37 -13.17 -8.29
C SER A 35 0.57 -11.80 -7.66
N TYR A 36 -0.52 -11.17 -7.22
CA TYR A 36 -0.46 -9.90 -6.50
C TYR A 36 -0.20 -10.16 -5.01
N PRO A 37 0.77 -9.48 -4.38
CA PRO A 37 1.02 -9.63 -2.96
C PRO A 37 -0.12 -9.02 -2.13
N ALA A 38 -0.39 -9.62 -0.96
CA ALA A 38 -1.32 -9.04 0.01
C ALA A 38 -0.76 -7.74 0.59
N THR A 39 -1.61 -6.73 0.74
CA THR A 39 -1.27 -5.42 1.29
C THR A 39 -1.82 -5.25 2.70
N ALA A 40 -1.18 -4.41 3.51
CA ALA A 40 -1.69 -4.04 4.83
C ALA A 40 -2.26 -2.63 4.77
N CYS A 41 -3.30 -2.36 5.57
CA CYS A 41 -3.93 -1.05 5.68
C CYS A 41 -3.89 -0.59 7.15
N PRO A 42 -3.52 0.67 7.45
CA PRO A 42 -3.45 1.17 8.81
C PRO A 42 -4.86 1.37 9.39
N ALA A 43 -4.99 1.24 10.72
CA ALA A 43 -6.19 1.67 11.43
C ALA A 43 -6.17 3.17 11.72
N GLY A 44 -7.34 3.69 12.10
CA GLY A 44 -7.49 5.07 12.56
C GLY A 44 -6.62 5.37 13.78
N VAL A 45 -5.90 6.49 13.73
CA VAL A 45 -5.11 7.03 14.84
C VAL A 45 -5.66 8.39 15.28
N SER A 46 -5.22 8.93 16.41
CA SER A 46 -5.67 10.25 16.91
C SER A 46 -7.18 10.40 17.16
N GLY A 47 -7.90 9.28 17.35
CA GLY A 47 -9.36 9.28 17.45
C GLY A 47 -10.07 9.52 16.11
N ALA A 48 -9.36 9.41 14.98
CA ALA A 48 -9.95 9.38 13.65
C ALA A 48 -10.59 8.00 13.36
N GLN A 49 -11.65 8.02 12.57
CA GLN A 49 -12.30 6.81 12.03
C GLN A 49 -11.70 6.49 10.67
N GLU A 50 -11.50 5.21 10.38
CA GLU A 50 -10.85 4.74 9.16
C GLU A 50 -11.75 3.78 8.39
N THR A 51 -11.82 3.93 7.07
CA THR A 51 -12.55 3.03 6.18
C THR A 51 -11.69 2.64 4.99
N ALA A 52 -11.52 1.33 4.77
CA ALA A 52 -10.93 0.81 3.54
C ALA A 52 -11.96 0.82 2.42
N LEU A 53 -11.57 1.36 1.27
CA LEU A 53 -12.25 1.33 -0.01
C LEU A 53 -11.63 0.23 -0.86
N LEU A 54 -12.35 -0.88 -0.95
CA LEU A 54 -11.96 -2.06 -1.71
C LEU A 54 -12.40 -1.87 -3.16
N ALA A 55 -11.52 -2.20 -4.11
CA ALA A 55 -11.83 -2.12 -5.54
C ALA A 55 -12.98 -3.06 -5.98
N SER A 56 -13.31 -4.07 -5.17
CA SER A 56 -14.37 -5.04 -5.43
C SER A 56 -14.90 -5.65 -4.14
N LYS A 57 -16.20 -5.97 -4.11
CA LYS A 57 -16.85 -6.69 -3.00
C LYS A 57 -16.31 -8.11 -2.77
N ASN A 58 -15.61 -8.67 -3.76
CA ASN A 58 -15.03 -10.01 -3.69
C ASN A 58 -13.63 -10.01 -3.09
N ILE A 59 -13.05 -8.85 -2.78
CA ILE A 59 -11.74 -8.77 -2.13
C ILE A 59 -11.88 -9.35 -0.72
N GLU A 60 -10.95 -10.25 -0.41
CA GLU A 60 -10.88 -10.92 0.87
C GLU A 60 -9.99 -10.13 1.82
N ILE A 61 -10.44 -10.00 3.07
CA ILE A 61 -9.78 -9.21 4.09
C ILE A 61 -9.73 -9.98 5.41
N ARG A 62 -8.83 -9.56 6.29
CA ARG A 62 -8.70 -10.09 7.65
C ARG A 62 -8.10 -9.03 8.57
N ASN A 63 -8.56 -8.97 9.82
CA ASN A 63 -7.90 -8.13 10.82
C ASN A 63 -6.52 -8.68 11.19
N ILE A 64 -5.53 -7.80 11.28
CA ILE A 64 -4.14 -8.17 11.60
C ILE A 64 -4.05 -8.89 12.94
N ASN A 65 -4.83 -8.46 13.94
CA ASN A 65 -4.91 -9.09 15.28
C ASN A 65 -5.63 -10.45 15.34
N GLN A 66 -6.05 -11.00 14.20
CA GLN A 66 -6.69 -12.32 14.12
C GLN A 66 -5.92 -13.25 13.17
N PRO A 67 -4.66 -13.61 13.48
CA PRO A 67 -3.77 -14.34 12.56
C PRO A 67 -4.26 -15.74 12.16
N ASN A 68 -5.09 -16.37 12.99
CA ASN A 68 -5.59 -17.73 12.78
C ASN A 68 -6.89 -17.77 11.96
N VAL A 69 -7.44 -16.61 11.61
CA VAL A 69 -8.65 -16.53 10.77
C VAL A 69 -8.23 -16.53 9.31
N GLU A 70 -8.99 -17.17 8.43
CA GLU A 70 -8.76 -17.07 6.99
C GLU A 70 -9.19 -15.70 6.46
N LEU A 71 -8.64 -15.29 5.31
CA LEU A 71 -9.15 -14.13 4.59
C LEU A 71 -10.59 -14.43 4.16
N LYS A 72 -11.51 -13.47 4.37
CA LYS A 72 -12.92 -13.62 4.02
C LYS A 72 -13.38 -12.49 3.13
N LYS A 73 -14.23 -12.80 2.16
CA LYS A 73 -14.86 -11.80 1.29
C LYS A 73 -15.60 -10.76 2.13
N ASN A 74 -15.33 -9.49 1.86
CA ASN A 74 -16.01 -8.40 2.55
C ASN A 74 -17.49 -8.30 2.17
N GLY A 75 -17.86 -8.65 0.94
CA GLY A 75 -19.24 -8.51 0.43
C GLY A 75 -19.68 -7.07 0.17
N SER A 76 -18.87 -6.08 0.56
CA SER A 76 -19.05 -4.65 0.32
C SER A 76 -17.79 -4.04 -0.32
N GLY A 77 -17.95 -2.92 -1.04
CA GLY A 77 -16.82 -2.12 -1.55
C GLY A 77 -16.12 -1.29 -0.46
N SER A 78 -16.66 -1.27 0.76
CA SER A 78 -16.06 -0.57 1.90
C SER A 78 -16.03 -1.43 3.16
N TYR A 79 -15.00 -1.24 3.99
CA TYR A 79 -14.85 -1.91 5.27
C TYR A 79 -14.42 -0.90 6.35
N PRO A 80 -15.18 -0.74 7.45
CA PRO A 80 -14.78 0.12 8.56
C PRO A 80 -13.73 -0.56 9.44
N LEU A 81 -12.60 0.11 9.73
CA LEU A 81 -11.46 -0.45 10.48
C LEU A 81 -11.62 -0.22 11.99
N ASN A 82 -12.70 -0.75 12.56
CA ASN A 82 -13.01 -0.60 13.99
C ASN A 82 -12.20 -1.55 14.90
N ARG A 83 -11.43 -2.48 14.30
CA ARG A 83 -10.77 -3.59 15.01
C ARG A 83 -9.25 -3.60 14.83
N GLY A 84 -8.68 -2.47 14.41
CA GLY A 84 -7.26 -2.32 14.08
C GLY A 84 -6.98 -2.52 12.58
N ALA A 85 -5.69 -2.55 12.24
CA ALA A 85 -5.23 -2.72 10.87
C ALA A 85 -5.76 -4.01 10.23
N ILE A 86 -5.89 -4.00 8.91
CA ILE A 86 -6.32 -5.15 8.13
C ILE A 86 -5.24 -5.58 7.13
N LEU A 87 -5.24 -6.87 6.84
CA LEU A 87 -4.58 -7.47 5.70
C LEU A 87 -5.62 -7.64 4.58
N VAL A 88 -5.26 -7.20 3.39
CA VAL A 88 -6.11 -7.27 2.19
C VAL A 88 -5.45 -8.20 1.19
N ALA A 89 -6.23 -9.13 0.64
CA ALA A 89 -5.75 -10.03 -0.40
C ALA A 89 -5.25 -9.24 -1.62
N GLY A 90 -4.20 -9.74 -2.27
CA GLY A 90 -3.61 -9.09 -3.43
C GLY A 90 -4.61 -8.98 -4.58
N ASN A 91 -4.62 -7.83 -5.25
CA ASN A 91 -5.54 -7.52 -6.34
C ASN A 91 -4.83 -6.65 -7.40
N VAL A 92 -5.35 -6.68 -8.63
CA VAL A 92 -4.91 -5.79 -9.73
C VAL A 92 -5.10 -4.31 -9.39
N ALA A 93 -6.07 -4.00 -8.54
CA ALA A 93 -6.43 -2.65 -8.13
C ALA A 93 -6.09 -2.43 -6.65
N ASN A 94 -5.55 -1.26 -6.36
CA ASN A 94 -5.18 -0.88 -5.01
C ASN A 94 -6.41 -0.69 -4.12
N THR A 95 -6.27 -1.09 -2.86
CA THR A 95 -7.18 -0.66 -1.80
C THR A 95 -6.67 0.65 -1.23
N ASN A 96 -7.57 1.60 -1.03
CA ASN A 96 -7.27 2.87 -0.39
C ASN A 96 -7.98 2.91 0.96
N VAL A 97 -7.40 3.59 1.93
CA VAL A 97 -8.09 3.92 3.18
C VAL A 97 -8.37 5.41 3.24
N ILE A 98 -9.50 5.76 3.86
CA ILE A 98 -9.88 7.13 4.17
C ILE A 98 -9.94 7.26 5.69
N MET A 99 -9.06 8.10 6.24
CA MET A 99 -8.99 8.42 7.65
C MET A 99 -9.66 9.77 7.88
N THR A 100 -10.66 9.82 8.74
CA THR A 100 -11.41 11.05 9.04
C THR A 100 -11.48 11.33 10.53
N ARG A 101 -11.00 12.50 10.93
CA ARG A 101 -11.26 13.07 12.25
C ARG A 101 -12.42 14.07 12.12
N SER A 102 -13.58 13.69 12.66
CA SER A 102 -14.84 14.42 12.49
C SER A 102 -14.69 15.93 12.76
N GLY A 103 -15.10 16.74 11.78
CA GLY A 103 -15.05 18.20 11.84
C GLY A 103 -13.64 18.82 11.88
N LYS A 104 -12.59 18.04 11.57
CA LYS A 104 -11.19 18.51 11.58
C LYS A 104 -10.49 18.28 10.25
N TRP A 105 -10.38 17.03 9.82
CA TRP A 105 -9.65 16.68 8.60
C TRP A 105 -10.04 15.29 8.10
N THR A 106 -9.77 15.07 6.81
CA THR A 106 -9.84 13.77 6.14
C THR A 106 -8.57 13.62 5.32
N SER A 107 -7.92 12.45 5.40
CA SER A 107 -6.77 12.09 4.59
C SER A 107 -6.95 10.68 4.03
N ALA A 108 -6.17 10.33 3.03
CA ALA A 108 -6.22 9.03 2.37
C ALA A 108 -4.82 8.43 2.22
N ALA A 109 -4.74 7.11 2.28
CA ALA A 109 -3.52 6.37 1.97
C ALA A 109 -3.83 5.14 1.12
N THR A 110 -2.88 4.74 0.29
CA THR A 110 -2.94 3.47 -0.42
C THR A 110 -2.43 2.36 0.49
N CYS A 111 -3.13 1.24 0.56
CA CYS A 111 -2.63 0.05 1.26
C CYS A 111 -1.45 -0.55 0.48
N THR A 112 -0.35 -0.86 1.15
CA THR A 112 0.91 -1.25 0.51
C THR A 112 1.47 -2.53 1.11
N ILE A 113 2.44 -3.10 0.41
CA ILE A 113 3.20 -4.26 0.87
C ILE A 113 4.27 -3.85 1.89
N SER A 114 4.77 -4.82 2.64
CA SER A 114 5.94 -4.63 3.50
C SER A 114 7.20 -4.49 2.65
N GLY A 115 7.95 -3.40 2.85
CA GLY A 115 9.25 -3.14 2.21
C GLY A 115 10.42 -3.29 3.20
N PRO A 116 11.62 -3.66 2.74
CA PRO A 116 12.79 -3.81 3.61
C PRO A 116 13.27 -2.44 4.15
N VAL A 117 13.23 -1.39 3.32
CA VAL A 117 13.55 -0.02 3.71
C VAL A 117 12.47 0.91 3.16
N ASN A 118 11.89 1.72 4.04
CA ASN A 118 10.94 2.77 3.66
C ASN A 118 11.46 4.12 4.13
N TRP A 119 11.50 5.07 3.20
CA TRP A 119 11.80 6.46 3.49
C TRP A 119 10.53 7.31 3.50
N PHE A 120 10.44 8.24 4.43
CA PHE A 120 9.41 9.26 4.46
C PHE A 120 10.07 10.62 4.49
N VAL A 121 9.82 11.45 3.47
CA VAL A 121 10.36 12.80 3.36
C VAL A 121 9.21 13.78 3.61
N GLY A 122 9.08 14.23 4.85
CA GLY A 122 7.97 15.09 5.26
C GLY A 122 7.57 14.89 6.72
N GLY A 123 6.76 15.82 7.22
CA GLY A 123 6.36 15.89 8.63
C GLY A 123 7.28 16.76 9.48
N THR A 124 6.82 17.05 10.69
CA THR A 124 7.56 17.85 11.69
C THR A 124 7.38 17.26 13.08
N ALA A 125 8.25 17.64 14.00
CA ALA A 125 8.25 17.16 15.38
C ALA A 125 8.26 18.31 16.40
N ASN A 126 7.95 19.52 15.92
CA ASN A 126 7.73 20.71 16.74
C ASN A 126 6.26 20.81 17.20
N VAL A 127 5.95 21.84 17.98
CA VAL A 127 4.61 22.07 18.56
C VAL A 127 3.49 22.32 17.55
N THR A 128 3.81 22.40 16.25
CA THR A 128 2.84 22.62 15.17
C THR A 128 2.36 21.33 14.51
N SER A 129 2.90 20.17 14.91
CA SER A 129 2.48 18.87 14.40
C SER A 129 2.43 17.80 15.49
N GLN A 130 1.62 16.78 15.23
CA GLN A 130 1.53 15.53 15.96
C GLN A 130 1.74 14.36 15.00
N SER A 131 2.83 14.39 14.20
CA SER A 131 3.10 13.32 13.24
C SER A 131 3.27 11.95 13.93
N LYS A 132 2.77 10.90 13.28
CA LYS A 132 2.71 9.52 13.80
C LYS A 132 3.17 8.54 12.73
N LEU A 133 4.18 7.75 13.05
CA LEU A 133 4.58 6.58 12.27
C LEU A 133 3.76 5.38 12.74
N ILE A 134 2.97 4.81 11.84
CA ILE A 134 2.13 3.64 12.06
C ILE A 134 2.87 2.45 11.45
N LEU A 135 3.19 1.44 12.27
CA LEU A 135 3.90 0.23 11.88
C LEU A 135 2.94 -0.96 12.02
N ILE A 136 2.81 -1.77 10.98
CA ILE A 136 1.89 -2.91 10.94
C ILE A 136 2.70 -4.17 10.68
N ASN A 137 2.76 -5.06 11.65
CA ASN A 137 3.39 -6.37 11.48
C ASN A 137 2.32 -7.40 11.11
N SER A 138 2.31 -7.79 9.84
CA SER A 138 1.42 -8.83 9.31
C SER A 138 1.97 -10.26 9.49
N GLY A 139 3.17 -10.39 10.08
CA GLY A 139 3.79 -11.67 10.39
C GLY A 139 3.24 -12.32 11.66
N LEU A 140 3.53 -13.62 11.81
CA LEU A 140 3.14 -14.44 12.97
C LEU A 140 4.16 -14.39 14.12
N SER A 141 5.30 -13.73 13.91
CA SER A 141 6.35 -13.52 14.91
C SER A 141 6.60 -12.03 15.09
N ASP A 142 7.19 -11.66 16.23
CA ASP A 142 7.63 -10.29 16.48
C ASP A 142 8.60 -9.83 15.38
N ALA A 143 8.40 -8.60 14.93
CA ALA A 143 9.26 -7.94 13.95
C ALA A 143 10.18 -6.95 14.67
N LEU A 144 11.40 -6.82 14.16
CA LEU A 144 12.37 -5.83 14.61
C LEU A 144 12.66 -4.87 13.45
N ILE A 145 12.46 -3.58 13.69
CA ILE A 145 12.84 -2.52 12.77
C ILE A 145 13.84 -1.59 13.42
N ASP A 146 14.66 -0.95 12.60
CA ASP A 146 15.56 0.13 12.97
C ASP A 146 14.97 1.44 12.43
N LEU A 147 14.79 2.41 13.32
CA LEU A 147 14.19 3.70 13.02
C LEU A 147 15.22 4.81 13.16
N THR A 148 15.49 5.52 12.07
CA THR A 148 16.41 6.66 12.06
C THR A 148 15.66 7.91 11.60
N ALA A 149 15.78 9.00 12.35
CA ALA A 149 15.30 10.31 11.95
C ALA A 149 16.47 11.16 11.45
N TYR A 150 16.21 11.97 10.44
CA TYR A 150 17.11 13.02 9.98
C TYR A 150 16.35 14.34 10.07
N SER A 151 17.02 15.36 10.59
CA SER A 151 16.47 16.70 10.73
C SER A 151 17.48 17.76 10.34
N GLU A 152 17.12 19.03 10.53
CA GLU A 152 18.04 20.15 10.42
C GLU A 152 19.27 20.04 11.34
N SER A 153 19.20 19.24 12.41
CA SER A 153 20.34 18.97 13.30
C SER A 153 21.17 17.76 12.86
N GLY A 154 20.85 17.12 11.73
CA GLY A 154 21.51 15.93 11.21
C GLY A 154 20.80 14.62 11.53
N SER A 155 21.52 13.51 11.43
CA SER A 155 20.99 12.15 11.70
C SER A 155 20.89 11.88 13.19
N SER A 156 19.79 11.26 13.62
CA SER A 156 19.67 10.65 14.93
C SER A 156 20.43 9.32 14.99
N GLN A 157 20.61 8.81 16.20
CA GLN A 157 20.96 7.40 16.40
C GLN A 157 19.78 6.52 15.90
N SER A 158 20.12 5.38 15.28
CA SER A 158 19.11 4.38 14.92
C SER A 158 18.52 3.75 16.18
N LEU A 159 17.19 3.80 16.31
CA LEU A 159 16.43 3.25 17.43
C LEU A 159 15.79 1.91 17.03
N PRO A 160 16.15 0.79 17.67
CA PRO A 160 15.46 -0.47 17.44
C PRO A 160 14.03 -0.42 18.01
N VAL A 161 13.05 -0.83 17.22
CA VAL A 161 11.64 -0.88 17.60
C VAL A 161 11.07 -2.27 17.31
N THR A 162 10.63 -2.96 18.36
CA THR A 162 9.88 -4.21 18.22
C THR A 162 8.40 -3.93 17.95
N VAL A 163 7.84 -4.57 16.92
CA VAL A 163 6.41 -4.61 16.59
C VAL A 163 5.93 -6.04 16.79
N ARG A 164 4.98 -6.24 17.72
CA ARG A 164 4.56 -7.60 18.10
C ARG A 164 3.96 -8.35 16.91
N ALA A 165 4.01 -9.68 16.95
CA ALA A 165 3.34 -10.54 15.98
C ALA A 165 1.90 -10.08 15.74
N SER A 166 1.50 -10.00 14.47
CA SER A 166 0.10 -9.80 14.08
C SER A 166 -0.55 -8.61 14.79
N SER A 167 0.16 -7.48 14.81
CA SER A 167 -0.23 -6.27 15.54
C SER A 167 0.17 -4.99 14.81
N GLU A 168 -0.32 -3.86 15.32
CA GLU A 168 0.09 -2.53 14.91
C GLU A 168 0.75 -1.78 16.08
N LYS A 169 1.67 -0.87 15.77
CA LYS A 169 2.36 -0.01 16.73
C LYS A 169 2.47 1.40 16.17
N VAL A 170 2.15 2.39 17.00
CA VAL A 170 2.28 3.81 16.64
C VAL A 170 3.46 4.42 17.39
N VAL A 171 4.35 5.07 16.66
CA VAL A 171 5.47 5.85 17.19
C VAL A 171 5.20 7.33 16.91
N ARG A 172 5.25 8.17 17.94
CA ARG A 172 5.13 9.62 17.76
C ARG A 172 6.48 10.21 17.37
N ILE A 173 6.49 11.06 16.36
CA ILE A 173 7.74 11.64 15.84
C ILE A 173 8.29 12.72 16.78
N ASP A 174 7.41 13.41 17.51
CA ASP A 174 7.77 14.36 18.58
C ASP A 174 8.63 13.75 19.70
N SER A 175 8.57 12.43 19.87
CA SER A 175 9.31 11.69 20.89
C SER A 175 10.62 11.13 20.34
N LEU A 176 10.72 11.02 19.01
CA LEU A 176 11.91 10.54 18.30
C LEU A 176 12.88 11.69 18.00
N SER A 177 12.37 12.84 17.56
CA SER A 177 13.17 14.01 17.19
C SER A 177 12.53 15.31 17.70
N PRO A 178 12.48 15.54 19.03
CA PRO A 178 11.72 16.64 19.61
C PRO A 178 12.13 18.01 19.06
N GLY A 179 11.14 18.83 18.68
CA GLY A 179 11.36 20.21 18.27
C GLY A 179 11.77 20.39 16.81
N SER A 180 12.06 19.32 16.07
CA SER A 180 12.54 19.43 14.70
C SER A 180 11.49 19.98 13.73
N GLU A 181 11.92 20.89 12.86
CA GLU A 181 11.04 21.53 11.88
C GLU A 181 10.93 20.77 10.56
N ARG A 182 11.90 19.94 10.22
CA ARG A 182 11.90 19.16 8.98
C ARG A 182 12.39 17.76 9.29
N ILE A 183 11.57 16.75 8.98
CA ILE A 183 11.91 15.36 9.26
C ILE A 183 12.01 14.54 7.98
N VAL A 184 13.04 13.70 7.92
CA VAL A 184 13.08 12.51 7.07
C VAL A 184 13.17 11.29 8.00
N LEU A 185 12.36 10.27 7.75
CA LEU A 185 12.43 9.01 8.49
C LEU A 185 12.93 7.89 7.57
N LYS A 186 13.88 7.10 8.07
CA LYS A 186 14.23 5.80 7.52
C LYS A 186 13.67 4.71 8.44
N VAL A 187 12.84 3.83 7.88
CA VAL A 187 12.31 2.64 8.55
C VAL A 187 12.93 1.41 7.89
N GLU A 188 13.83 0.73 8.59
CA GLU A 188 14.54 -0.44 8.07
C GLU A 188 14.07 -1.70 8.80
N THR A 189 13.42 -2.60 8.08
CA THR A 189 12.91 -3.86 8.63
C THR A 189 14.02 -4.89 8.68
N ARG A 190 14.56 -5.15 9.87
CA ARG A 190 15.59 -6.18 10.08
C ARG A 190 15.01 -7.60 10.02
N SER A 191 13.80 -7.77 10.53
CA SER A 191 13.10 -9.05 10.52
C SER A 191 11.59 -8.86 10.60
N GLY A 192 10.83 -9.80 10.04
CA GLY A 192 9.37 -9.77 9.99
C GLY A 192 8.82 -9.09 8.75
N ARG A 193 7.51 -8.82 8.74
CA ARG A 193 6.78 -8.22 7.61
C ARG A 193 6.08 -6.94 8.06
N VAL A 194 6.83 -5.84 8.06
CA VAL A 194 6.35 -4.54 8.53
C VAL A 194 5.99 -3.65 7.35
N THR A 195 4.74 -3.21 7.32
CA THR A 195 4.29 -2.10 6.48
C THR A 195 4.25 -0.84 7.32
N SER A 196 4.67 0.29 6.78
CA SER A 196 4.77 1.56 7.51
C SER A 196 4.00 2.68 6.82
N TYR A 197 3.40 3.56 7.62
CA TYR A 197 2.71 4.77 7.18
C TYR A 197 3.13 5.95 8.06
N LEU A 198 3.31 7.13 7.48
CA LEU A 198 3.51 8.36 8.25
C LEU A 198 2.31 9.27 8.06
N LEU A 199 1.57 9.53 9.13
CA LEU A 199 0.53 10.56 9.16
C LEU A 199 1.12 11.83 9.76
N ASP A 200 1.08 12.94 9.02
CA ASP A 200 1.45 14.26 9.51
C ASP A 200 0.19 15.06 9.87
N GLU A 201 -0.12 15.16 11.16
CA GLU A 201 -1.29 15.88 11.68
C GLU A 201 -0.88 17.25 12.20
N ARG A 202 -1.34 18.33 11.55
CA ARG A 202 -1.02 19.71 11.90
C ARG A 202 -1.94 20.25 12.99
N VAL A 203 -1.32 20.95 13.93
CA VAL A 203 -1.99 21.53 15.09
C VAL A 203 -1.62 22.99 15.28
N ARG A 204 -2.56 23.77 15.81
CA ARG A 204 -2.35 25.14 16.28
C ARG A 204 -2.90 25.24 17.70
N GLY A 205 -2.01 25.21 18.68
CA GLY A 205 -2.39 25.04 20.08
C GLY A 205 -3.08 23.69 20.29
N LEU A 206 -4.29 23.68 20.88
CA LEU A 206 -5.08 22.47 21.11
C LEU A 206 -5.99 22.07 19.92
N SER A 207 -5.96 22.84 18.83
CA SER A 207 -6.82 22.62 17.67
C SER A 207 -6.07 21.90 16.55
N ASN A 208 -6.61 20.78 16.07
CA ASN A 208 -6.17 20.15 14.83
C ASN A 208 -6.71 20.95 13.64
N ILE A 209 -5.84 21.23 12.68
CA ILE A 209 -6.14 22.09 11.51
C ILE A 209 -6.03 21.34 10.18
N GLY A 210 -5.43 20.16 10.16
CA GLY A 210 -5.26 19.35 8.97
C GLY A 210 -4.47 18.09 9.27
N ALA A 211 -4.56 17.08 8.40
CA ALA A 211 -3.60 15.99 8.39
C ALA A 211 -3.45 15.46 6.98
N ASP A 212 -2.28 14.92 6.67
CA ASP A 212 -2.10 14.13 5.45
C ASP A 212 -1.11 12.97 5.65
N PHE A 213 -1.25 11.93 4.83
CA PHE A 213 -0.27 10.85 4.79
C PHE A 213 0.93 11.26 3.95
N VAL A 214 2.12 11.11 4.51
CA VAL A 214 3.37 11.24 3.77
C VAL A 214 3.62 9.90 3.07
N PRO A 215 3.72 9.88 1.73
CA PRO A 215 3.92 8.64 0.99
C PRO A 215 5.31 8.05 1.29
N ALA A 216 5.36 6.72 1.40
CA ALA A 216 6.60 5.99 1.53
C ALA A 216 7.34 5.93 0.18
N ILE A 217 8.65 6.10 0.23
CA ILE A 217 9.56 5.78 -0.87
C ILE A 217 10.29 4.50 -0.46
N SER A 218 9.85 3.37 -1.02
CA SER A 218 10.44 2.07 -0.72
C SER A 218 11.66 1.82 -1.59
N GLU A 219 12.76 1.34 -0.99
CA GLU A 219 13.84 0.72 -1.75
C GLU A 219 13.45 -0.74 -2.05
N ALA A 220 13.68 -1.15 -3.29
CA ALA A 220 13.36 -2.49 -3.80
C ALA A 220 14.45 -3.50 -3.47
#